data_AF-A0A257V7U7-F1
#
_entry.id   AF-A0A257V7U7-F1
#
_cell.length_a   1.000
_cell.length_b   1.000
_cell.length_c   1.000
_cell.angle_alpha   90.00
_cell.angle_beta   90.00
_cell.angle_gamma   90.00
#
_symmetry.space_group_name_H-M   'P 1'
#
loop_
_entity.id
_entity.type
_entity.pdbx_description
1 polymer ?
#
loop_
_entity_poly.entity_id
_entity_poly.type
_entity_poly.pdbx_seq_one_letter_code
_entity_poly.pdbx_strand_id
1 'polypeptide(L)'
;SRFILSLEDDLMRIFASDRLREWMKHLGMEEGVPIESRMVSKSIERAQKQVEGRNFEMRKHLLEYDDVMNKQREAVYHLRRDVLEGKENRDWVLRGARAIVVSLVDSYCPEDKHPDEWDQEALEREFKDLFGMTTAQADVSWETINRPQLLERLTAAVEQRFEERERTLGADQFRQLERYLILSVLDAQWKDHLLALDHLKEGIGMRAYGQRDPLVEYKRESFDLFQEMMERVEDQVVQYLYRVELVQQAPEHRHRQVAHREQKAEASGLAGERKEAQHSPGSTTPTTVRRSTPKVGRNDPCPCGSGKKYKKCHGAGDGTAPS
;
A
#
# COMPACT_ATOMS: atom_id res chain seq x y z
N SER A 1 24.06 36.71 33.09
CA SER A 1 24.01 36.78 31.61
C SER A 1 23.65 38.21 31.20
N ARG A 2 24.11 38.68 30.03
CA ARG A 2 23.71 39.96 29.41
C ARG A 2 23.13 39.66 28.03
N PHE A 3 22.03 40.32 27.66
CA PHE A 3 21.38 40.18 26.36
C PHE A 3 21.39 41.53 25.65
N ILE A 4 21.71 41.52 24.36
CA ILE A 4 21.75 42.70 23.48
C ILE A 4 20.78 42.42 22.34
N LEU A 5 19.92 43.38 22.02
CA LEU A 5 18.87 43.27 21.00
C LEU A 5 18.89 44.52 20.12
N SER A 6 18.66 44.35 18.82
CA SER A 6 18.48 45.43 17.86
C SER A 6 17.00 45.65 17.54
N LEU A 7 16.65 46.87 17.13
CA LEU A 7 15.30 47.19 16.64
C LEU A 7 14.96 46.51 15.32
N GLU A 8 15.98 46.09 14.58
CA GLU A 8 15.85 45.40 13.30
C GLU A 8 15.66 43.89 13.45
N ASP A 9 15.82 43.35 14.68
CA ASP A 9 15.65 41.93 14.95
C ASP A 9 14.20 41.49 14.68
N ASP A 10 14.02 40.24 14.21
CA ASP A 10 12.71 39.70 13.83
C ASP A 10 11.66 39.79 14.95
N LEU A 11 12.08 39.59 16.21
CA LEU A 11 11.20 39.72 17.37
C LEU A 11 10.68 41.16 17.51
N MET A 12 11.55 42.16 17.34
CA MET A 12 11.18 43.57 17.41
C MET A 12 10.37 43.99 16.19
N ARG A 13 10.65 43.43 15.01
CA ARG A 13 9.88 43.71 13.79
C ARG A 13 8.42 43.30 13.91
N ILE A 14 8.17 42.10 14.45
CA ILE A 14 6.82 41.52 14.56
C ILE A 14 6.03 42.12 15.74
N PHE A 15 6.69 42.50 16.84
CA PHE A 15 5.99 42.85 18.10
C PHE A 15 6.25 44.25 18.65
N ALA A 16 7.20 45.02 18.10
CA ALA A 16 7.30 46.42 18.43
C ALA A 16 6.07 47.13 17.84
N SER A 17 5.09 47.44 18.69
CA SER A 17 3.96 48.30 18.30
C SER A 17 4.48 49.59 17.67
N ASP A 18 3.73 50.17 16.73
CA ASP A 18 4.14 51.42 16.06
C ASP A 18 4.40 52.55 17.07
N ARG A 19 3.65 52.56 18.19
CA ARG A 19 3.89 53.43 19.35
C ARG A 19 5.25 53.23 20.02
N LEU A 20 5.73 52.00 20.14
CA LEU A 20 7.04 51.71 20.75
C LEU A 20 8.18 52.19 19.83
N ARG A 21 8.02 51.99 18.51
CA ARG A 21 8.96 52.49 17.50
C ARG A 21 9.00 54.02 17.48
N GLU A 22 7.84 54.66 17.55
CA GLU A 22 7.68 56.12 17.54
C GLU A 22 8.23 56.75 18.83
N TRP A 23 7.94 56.16 19.99
CA TRP A 23 8.52 56.57 21.28
C TRP A 23 10.05 56.45 21.30
N MET A 24 10.61 55.36 20.76
CA MET A 24 12.07 55.21 20.68
C MET A 24 12.71 56.20 19.70
N LYS A 25 12.06 56.52 18.57
CA LYS A 25 12.52 57.58 17.65
C LYS A 25 12.56 58.96 18.32
N HIS A 26 11.56 59.27 19.15
CA HIS A 26 11.50 60.54 19.89
C HIS A 26 12.51 60.65 21.03
N LEU A 27 13.04 59.52 21.52
CA LEU A 27 14.03 59.51 22.61
C LEU A 27 15.45 59.91 22.16
N GLY A 28 15.66 60.18 20.87
CA GLY A 28 16.95 60.61 20.34
C GLY A 28 18.02 59.53 20.48
N MET A 29 17.79 58.36 19.87
CA MET A 29 18.79 57.28 19.83
C MET A 29 20.05 57.76 19.09
N GLU A 30 21.10 58.07 19.84
CA GLU A 30 22.44 58.23 19.28
C GLU A 30 23.00 56.84 18.92
N GLU A 31 23.51 56.68 17.70
CA GLU A 31 24.14 55.43 17.24
C GLU A 31 25.24 55.00 18.23
N GLY A 32 25.09 53.81 18.83
CA GLY A 32 26.08 53.22 19.72
C GLY A 32 25.85 53.40 21.23
N VAL A 33 24.77 54.08 21.66
CA VAL A 33 24.44 54.20 23.09
C VAL A 33 23.46 53.09 23.52
N PRO A 34 23.84 52.18 24.44
CA PRO A 34 22.94 51.13 24.93
C PRO A 34 21.84 51.73 25.82
N ILE A 35 20.58 51.40 25.53
CA ILE A 35 19.42 51.83 26.33
C ILE A 35 19.00 50.70 27.26
N GLU A 36 19.06 50.95 28.57
CA GLU A 36 18.47 50.07 29.59
C GLU A 36 17.14 50.63 30.06
N SER A 37 16.03 50.11 29.53
CA SER A 37 14.68 50.51 29.94
C SER A 37 13.86 49.33 30.42
N ARG A 38 13.43 49.39 31.69
CA ARG A 38 12.52 48.39 32.28
C ARG A 38 11.20 48.28 31.51
N MET A 39 10.74 49.37 30.88
CA MET A 39 9.52 49.38 30.06
C MET A 39 9.72 48.60 28.75
N VAL A 40 10.89 48.78 28.11
CA VAL A 40 11.25 48.05 26.89
C VAL A 40 11.46 46.57 27.20
N SER A 41 12.18 46.22 28.27
CA SER A 41 12.33 44.83 28.71
C SER A 41 11.00 44.14 28.99
N LYS A 42 10.06 44.79 29.69
CA LYS A 42 8.70 44.24 29.92
C LYS A 42 7.89 44.08 28.63
N SER A 43 8.09 44.97 27.65
CA SER A 43 7.43 44.88 26.35
C SER A 43 7.98 43.71 25.53
N ILE A 44 9.29 43.49 25.56
CA ILE A 44 9.96 42.33 24.96
C ILE A 44 9.50 41.03 25.63
N GLU A 45 9.41 40.98 26.97
CA GLU A 45 8.90 39.82 27.70
C GLU A 45 7.45 39.48 27.28
N ARG A 46 6.59 40.48 27.13
CA ARG A 46 5.20 40.28 26.64
C ARG A 46 5.17 39.76 25.21
N ALA A 47 6.01 40.33 24.33
CA ALA A 47 6.15 39.87 22.96
C ALA A 47 6.61 38.39 22.91
N GLN A 48 7.61 38.03 23.70
CA GLN A 48 8.08 36.64 23.82
C GLN A 48 6.97 35.71 24.31
N LYS A 49 6.24 36.06 25.37
CA LYS A 49 5.10 35.28 25.84
C LYS A 49 4.02 35.11 24.77
N GLN A 50 3.78 36.12 23.95
CA GLN A 50 2.81 36.03 22.84
C GLN A 50 3.32 35.12 21.72
N VAL A 51 4.61 35.18 21.37
CA VAL A 51 5.24 34.24 20.41
C VAL A 51 5.16 32.81 20.92
N GLU A 52 5.52 32.60 22.18
CA GLU A 52 5.45 31.30 22.83
C GLU A 52 4.02 30.77 22.86
N GLY A 53 3.04 31.62 23.19
CA GLY A 53 1.62 31.29 23.12
C GLY A 53 1.18 30.86 21.73
N ARG A 54 1.53 31.64 20.69
CA ARG A 54 1.22 31.30 19.29
C ARG A 54 1.90 29.99 18.87
N ASN A 55 3.17 29.79 19.22
CA ASN A 55 3.89 28.56 18.90
C ASN A 55 3.31 27.36 19.64
N PHE A 56 2.89 27.54 20.89
CA PHE A 56 2.20 26.52 21.67
C PHE A 56 0.87 26.13 21.03
N GLU A 57 0.06 27.11 20.62
CA GLU A 57 -1.21 26.87 19.92
C GLU A 57 -1.00 26.10 18.60
N MET A 58 -0.03 26.51 17.78
CA MET A 58 0.30 25.80 16.54
C MET A 58 0.73 24.35 16.80
N ARG A 59 1.57 24.12 17.82
CA ARG A 59 2.01 22.77 18.21
C ARG A 59 0.87 21.93 18.76
N LYS A 60 -0.01 22.51 19.57
CA LYS A 60 -1.19 21.85 20.10
C LYS A 60 -2.10 21.41 18.95
N HIS A 61 -2.38 22.32 18.00
CA HIS A 61 -3.18 21.99 16.83
C HIS A 61 -2.52 20.86 16.03
N LEU A 62 -1.22 20.91 15.74
CA LEU A 62 -0.52 19.83 15.04
C LEU A 62 -0.61 18.48 15.78
N LEU A 63 -0.44 18.49 17.10
CA LEU A 63 -0.57 17.30 17.94
C LEU A 63 -1.96 16.67 17.84
N GLU A 64 -3.02 17.47 17.74
CA GLU A 64 -4.39 16.96 17.63
C GLU A 64 -4.66 16.20 16.32
N TYR A 65 -3.97 16.50 15.22
CA TYR A 65 -4.03 15.71 13.98
C TYR A 65 -3.19 14.44 14.08
N ASP A 66 -2.02 14.54 14.69
CA ASP A 66 -1.11 13.41 14.87
C ASP A 66 -1.71 12.37 15.83
N ASP A 67 -2.48 12.79 16.83
CA ASP A 67 -3.19 11.91 17.77
C ASP A 67 -4.18 10.97 17.04
N VAL A 68 -4.82 11.43 15.97
CA VAL A 68 -5.72 10.60 15.16
C VAL A 68 -4.94 9.47 14.50
N MET A 69 -3.84 9.82 13.82
CA MET A 69 -2.97 8.83 13.19
C MET A 69 -2.34 7.89 14.21
N ASN A 70 -1.98 8.39 15.40
CA ASN A 70 -1.36 7.56 16.43
C ASN A 70 -2.34 6.49 16.94
N LYS A 71 -3.61 6.84 17.19
CA LYS A 71 -4.63 5.85 17.59
C LYS A 71 -4.85 4.77 16.54
N GLN A 72 -4.92 5.15 15.27
CA GLN A 72 -5.07 4.20 14.16
C GLN A 72 -3.84 3.29 14.04
N ARG A 73 -2.62 3.86 14.18
CA ARG A 73 -1.37 3.12 14.18
C ARG A 73 -1.32 2.10 15.32
N GLU A 74 -1.73 2.50 16.52
CA GLU A 74 -1.81 1.59 17.67
C GLU A 74 -2.73 0.41 17.38
N ALA A 75 -3.90 0.64 16.79
CA ALA A 75 -4.83 -0.43 16.40
C ALA A 75 -4.23 -1.37 15.34
N VAL A 76 -3.64 -0.83 14.27
CA VAL A 76 -2.98 -1.62 13.22
C VAL A 76 -1.82 -2.44 13.77
N TYR A 77 -1.00 -1.84 14.63
CA TYR A 77 0.17 -2.52 15.19
C TYR A 77 -0.21 -3.55 16.26
N HIS A 78 -1.34 -3.36 16.94
CA HIS A 78 -1.91 -4.38 17.81
C HIS A 78 -2.33 -5.59 16.99
N LEU A 79 -3.16 -5.42 15.96
CA LEU A 79 -3.57 -6.50 15.07
C LEU A 79 -2.36 -7.20 14.44
N ARG A 80 -1.39 -6.43 13.93
CA ARG A 80 -0.15 -6.96 13.35
C ARG A 80 0.63 -7.82 14.35
N ARG A 81 0.69 -7.42 15.62
CA ARG A 81 1.35 -8.19 16.68
C ARG A 81 0.60 -9.47 16.99
N ASP A 82 -0.73 -9.42 17.13
CA ASP A 82 -1.55 -10.60 17.38
C ASP A 82 -1.35 -11.65 16.29
N VAL A 83 -1.35 -11.21 15.03
CA VAL A 83 -1.13 -12.07 13.85
C VAL A 83 0.27 -12.71 13.85
N LEU A 84 1.31 -11.95 14.23
CA LEU A 84 2.68 -12.46 14.34
C LEU A 84 2.83 -13.50 15.45
N GLU A 85 2.17 -13.26 16.59
CA GLU A 85 2.12 -14.15 17.75
C GLU A 85 1.21 -15.37 17.51
N GLY A 86 0.47 -15.41 16.40
CA GLY A 86 -0.44 -16.49 16.05
C GLY A 86 -1.73 -16.49 16.87
N LYS A 87 -2.08 -15.34 17.46
CA LYS A 87 -3.34 -15.14 18.18
C LYS A 87 -4.43 -14.84 17.16
N GLU A 88 -5.54 -15.58 17.26
CA GLU A 88 -6.82 -15.29 16.59
C GLU A 88 -6.86 -15.28 15.04
N ASN A 89 -5.82 -15.70 14.30
CA ASN A 89 -5.82 -15.67 12.83
C ASN A 89 -7.06 -16.32 12.19
N ARG A 90 -7.38 -17.56 12.60
CA ARG A 90 -8.53 -18.30 12.09
C ARG A 90 -9.85 -17.58 12.38
N ASP A 91 -10.05 -17.18 13.63
CA ASP A 91 -11.31 -16.59 14.07
C ASP A 91 -11.53 -15.22 13.42
N TRP A 92 -10.47 -14.43 13.25
CA TRP A 92 -10.51 -13.16 12.53
C TRP A 92 -10.93 -13.36 11.07
N VAL A 93 -10.34 -14.32 10.35
CA VAL A 93 -10.72 -14.61 8.96
C VAL A 93 -12.16 -15.13 8.85
N LEU A 94 -12.58 -16.04 9.75
CA LEU A 94 -13.95 -16.58 9.72
C LEU A 94 -14.99 -15.51 10.07
N ARG A 95 -14.68 -14.57 10.98
CA ARG A 95 -15.54 -13.42 11.25
C ARG A 95 -15.68 -12.52 10.02
N GLY A 96 -14.57 -12.19 9.34
CA GLY A 96 -14.61 -11.43 8.09
C GLY A 96 -15.43 -12.15 7.01
N ALA A 97 -15.21 -13.45 6.84
CA ALA A 97 -15.96 -14.26 5.88
C ALA A 97 -17.47 -14.27 6.15
N ARG A 98 -17.89 -14.37 7.43
CA ARG A 98 -19.30 -14.24 7.84
C ARG A 98 -19.87 -12.85 7.54
N ALA A 99 -19.11 -11.79 7.84
CA ALA A 99 -19.53 -10.42 7.57
C ALA A 99 -19.73 -10.17 6.06
N ILE A 100 -18.84 -10.71 5.23
CA ILE A 100 -18.96 -10.68 3.77
C ILE A 100 -20.23 -11.40 3.31
N VAL A 101 -20.53 -12.60 3.84
CA VAL A 101 -21.78 -13.31 3.52
C VAL A 101 -23.00 -12.47 3.89
N VAL A 102 -23.02 -11.85 5.07
CA VAL A 102 -24.12 -10.97 5.49
C VAL A 102 -24.28 -9.80 4.51
N SER A 103 -23.19 -9.11 4.18
CA SER A 103 -23.17 -7.98 3.24
C SER A 103 -23.67 -8.37 1.84
N LEU A 104 -23.25 -9.53 1.33
CA LEU A 104 -23.73 -10.08 0.05
C LEU A 104 -25.25 -10.32 0.08
N VAL A 105 -25.76 -10.98 1.12
CA VAL A 105 -27.20 -11.26 1.21
C VAL A 105 -28.00 -9.98 1.44
N ASP A 106 -27.50 -9.02 2.23
CA ASP A 106 -28.13 -7.70 2.38
C ASP A 106 -28.21 -6.94 1.05
N SER A 107 -27.18 -7.04 0.22
CA SER A 107 -27.10 -6.32 -1.06
C SER A 107 -28.00 -6.93 -2.14
N TYR A 108 -28.03 -8.27 -2.24
CA TYR A 108 -28.67 -8.97 -3.36
C TYR A 108 -30.02 -9.63 -3.00
N CYS A 109 -30.24 -9.89 -1.71
CA CYS A 109 -31.45 -10.52 -1.17
C CYS A 109 -31.99 -9.73 0.04
N PRO A 110 -32.31 -8.43 -0.12
CA PRO A 110 -32.67 -7.59 1.00
C PRO A 110 -34.01 -8.01 1.63
N GLU A 111 -34.15 -7.77 2.93
CA GLU A 111 -35.29 -8.24 3.74
C GLU A 111 -36.63 -7.60 3.32
N ASP A 112 -36.59 -6.41 2.73
CA ASP A 112 -37.76 -5.65 2.30
C ASP A 112 -38.29 -6.05 0.91
N LYS A 113 -37.61 -6.95 0.20
CA LYS A 113 -38.01 -7.43 -1.13
C LYS A 113 -38.53 -8.86 -1.11
N HIS A 114 -39.44 -9.17 -2.05
CA HIS A 114 -39.92 -10.54 -2.24
C HIS A 114 -38.79 -11.43 -2.79
N PRO A 115 -38.72 -12.74 -2.45
CA PRO A 115 -37.68 -13.65 -2.97
C PRO A 115 -37.57 -13.73 -4.49
N ASP A 116 -38.67 -13.49 -5.21
CA ASP A 116 -38.68 -13.44 -6.69
C ASP A 116 -37.97 -12.19 -7.26
N GLU A 117 -37.75 -11.17 -6.44
CA GLU A 117 -37.05 -9.93 -6.80
C GLU A 117 -35.57 -9.93 -6.40
N TRP A 118 -35.09 -11.02 -5.79
CA TRP A 118 -33.69 -11.17 -5.42
C TRP A 118 -32.81 -11.34 -6.65
N ASP A 119 -31.65 -10.68 -6.64
CA ASP A 119 -30.66 -10.82 -7.72
C ASP A 119 -29.77 -12.05 -7.46
N GLN A 120 -30.36 -13.22 -7.68
CA GLN A 120 -29.71 -14.53 -7.46
C GLN A 120 -28.45 -14.69 -8.33
N GLU A 121 -28.48 -14.15 -9.54
CA GLU A 121 -27.34 -14.22 -10.47
C GLU A 121 -26.17 -13.36 -10.00
N ALA A 122 -26.43 -12.14 -9.50
CA ALA A 122 -25.38 -11.30 -8.93
C ALA A 122 -24.80 -11.91 -7.66
N LEU A 123 -25.65 -12.43 -6.77
CA LEU A 123 -25.18 -13.13 -5.58
C LEU A 123 -24.28 -14.33 -5.95
N GLU A 124 -24.71 -15.16 -6.89
CA GLU A 124 -23.95 -16.33 -7.35
C GLU A 124 -22.57 -15.94 -7.91
N ARG A 125 -22.51 -14.89 -8.74
CA ARG A 125 -21.25 -14.39 -9.31
C ARG A 125 -20.29 -13.90 -8.22
N GLU A 126 -20.75 -12.99 -7.36
CA GLU A 126 -19.90 -12.40 -6.32
C GLU A 126 -19.48 -13.44 -5.27
N PHE A 127 -20.40 -14.32 -4.85
CA PHE A 127 -20.08 -15.41 -3.93
C PHE A 127 -19.00 -16.33 -4.49
N LYS A 128 -19.06 -16.64 -5.79
CA LYS A 128 -18.03 -17.42 -6.48
C LYS A 128 -16.71 -16.67 -6.61
N ASP A 129 -16.73 -15.39 -6.90
CA ASP A 129 -15.53 -14.57 -7.06
C ASP A 129 -14.79 -14.31 -5.74
N LEU A 130 -15.50 -14.35 -4.61
CA LEU A 130 -14.95 -14.20 -3.26
C LEU A 130 -14.49 -15.55 -2.69
N PHE A 131 -15.35 -16.57 -2.72
CA PHE A 131 -15.13 -17.83 -1.99
C PHE A 131 -14.70 -19.01 -2.88
N GLY A 132 -14.70 -18.83 -4.21
CA GLY A 132 -14.34 -19.89 -5.16
C GLY A 132 -15.32 -21.06 -5.15
N MET A 133 -16.58 -20.83 -4.77
CA MET A 133 -17.65 -21.83 -4.70
C MET A 133 -19.01 -21.23 -5.09
N THR A 134 -19.93 -22.10 -5.48
CA THR A 134 -21.27 -21.75 -5.97
C THR A 134 -22.33 -21.88 -4.88
N THR A 135 -23.47 -21.21 -5.00
CA THR A 135 -24.59 -21.39 -4.06
C THR A 135 -25.17 -22.81 -4.13
N ALA A 136 -25.08 -23.47 -5.29
CA ALA A 136 -25.42 -24.89 -5.44
C ALA A 136 -24.53 -25.80 -4.57
N GLN A 137 -23.23 -25.52 -4.47
CA GLN A 137 -22.32 -26.24 -3.56
C GLN A 137 -22.61 -25.95 -2.08
N ALA A 138 -23.31 -24.86 -1.78
CA ALA A 138 -23.80 -24.52 -0.45
C ALA A 138 -25.18 -25.12 -0.12
N ASP A 139 -25.71 -26.00 -0.98
CA ASP A 139 -27.04 -26.63 -0.83
C ASP A 139 -28.18 -25.60 -0.77
N VAL A 140 -28.07 -24.53 -1.56
CA VAL A 140 -29.11 -23.51 -1.71
C VAL A 140 -30.10 -23.93 -2.79
N SER A 141 -31.37 -24.05 -2.40
CA SER A 141 -32.51 -24.29 -3.30
C SER A 141 -33.39 -23.04 -3.37
N TRP A 142 -33.23 -22.26 -4.44
CA TRP A 142 -33.91 -20.98 -4.63
C TRP A 142 -35.45 -21.07 -4.61
N GLU A 143 -36.02 -22.22 -4.97
CA GLU A 143 -37.47 -22.44 -4.98
C GLU A 143 -38.10 -22.48 -3.58
N THR A 144 -37.31 -22.80 -2.55
CA THR A 144 -37.83 -23.09 -1.20
C THR A 144 -37.13 -22.34 -0.09
N ILE A 145 -36.00 -21.69 -0.38
CA ILE A 145 -35.17 -21.05 0.64
C ILE A 145 -35.75 -19.70 1.07
N ASN A 146 -35.74 -19.45 2.38
CA ASN A 146 -35.99 -18.12 2.92
C ASN A 146 -34.68 -17.42 3.30
N ARG A 147 -34.75 -16.11 3.54
CA ARG A 147 -33.57 -15.28 3.79
C ARG A 147 -32.73 -15.73 5.01
N PRO A 148 -33.33 -16.07 6.18
CA PRO A 148 -32.56 -16.64 7.30
C PRO A 148 -31.85 -17.95 6.95
N GLN A 149 -32.52 -18.85 6.24
CA GLN A 149 -31.92 -20.10 5.78
C GLN A 149 -30.79 -19.85 4.77
N LEU A 150 -30.94 -18.88 3.87
CA LEU A 150 -29.89 -18.49 2.93
C LEU A 150 -28.62 -18.04 3.65
N LEU A 151 -28.75 -17.15 4.65
CA LEU A 151 -27.62 -16.73 5.48
C LEU A 151 -26.94 -17.91 6.18
N GLU A 152 -27.73 -18.78 6.81
CA GLU A 152 -27.21 -19.95 7.53
C GLU A 152 -26.45 -20.89 6.59
N ARG A 153 -27.03 -21.19 5.42
CA ARG A 153 -26.45 -22.09 4.41
C ARG A 153 -25.16 -21.55 3.83
N LEU A 154 -25.15 -20.29 3.38
CA LEU A 154 -23.95 -19.67 2.83
C LEU A 154 -22.84 -19.55 3.88
N THR A 155 -23.20 -19.17 5.11
CA THR A 155 -22.23 -19.08 6.21
C THR A 155 -21.61 -20.44 6.52
N ALA A 156 -22.43 -21.47 6.71
CA ALA A 156 -21.95 -22.82 6.98
C ALA A 156 -21.07 -23.37 5.84
N ALA A 157 -21.43 -23.09 4.59
CA ALA A 157 -20.67 -23.51 3.42
C ALA A 157 -19.29 -22.82 3.37
N VAL A 158 -19.21 -21.53 3.68
CA VAL A 158 -17.96 -20.77 3.73
C VAL A 158 -17.05 -21.24 4.87
N GLU A 159 -17.61 -21.61 6.02
CA GLU A 159 -16.85 -22.22 7.13
C GLU A 159 -16.32 -23.61 6.76
N GLN A 160 -17.17 -24.46 6.18
CA GLN A 160 -16.78 -25.80 5.73
C GLN A 160 -15.68 -25.71 4.65
N ARG A 161 -15.80 -24.75 3.73
CA ARG A 161 -14.80 -24.52 2.69
C ARG A 161 -13.45 -24.14 3.29
N PHE A 162 -13.43 -23.30 4.32
CA PHE A 162 -12.21 -22.96 5.05
C PHE A 162 -11.52 -24.19 5.62
N GLU A 163 -12.28 -25.07 6.28
CA GLU A 163 -11.75 -26.33 6.84
C GLU A 163 -11.22 -27.28 5.76
N GLU A 164 -11.91 -27.38 4.62
CA GLU A 164 -11.46 -28.16 3.48
C GLU A 164 -10.13 -27.63 2.93
N ARG A 165 -9.99 -26.29 2.83
CA ARG A 165 -8.73 -25.65 2.42
C ARG A 165 -7.61 -25.99 3.39
N GLU A 166 -7.82 -25.78 4.68
CA GLU A 166 -6.82 -26.08 5.72
C GLU A 166 -6.37 -27.55 5.65
N ARG A 167 -7.32 -28.47 5.49
CA ARG A 167 -7.03 -29.91 5.38
C ARG A 167 -6.24 -30.25 4.12
N THR A 168 -6.55 -29.59 3.00
CA THR A 168 -5.89 -29.82 1.70
C THR A 168 -4.47 -29.24 1.66
N LEU A 169 -4.23 -28.06 2.24
CA LEU A 169 -2.89 -27.46 2.33
C LEU A 169 -2.03 -28.05 3.45
N GLY A 170 -2.67 -28.58 4.49
CA GLY A 170 -2.03 -28.94 5.74
C GLY A 170 -1.96 -27.74 6.70
N ALA A 171 -2.28 -27.99 7.96
CA ALA A 171 -2.51 -26.96 8.97
C ALA A 171 -1.32 -26.00 9.18
N ASP A 172 -0.08 -26.51 9.15
CA ASP A 172 1.10 -25.65 9.34
C ASP A 172 1.35 -24.70 8.17
N GLN A 173 1.17 -25.18 6.94
CA GLN A 173 1.32 -24.35 5.74
C GLN A 173 0.17 -23.35 5.63
N PHE A 174 -1.05 -23.78 5.96
CA PHE A 174 -2.22 -22.91 5.96
C PHE A 174 -2.08 -21.77 6.98
N ARG A 175 -1.64 -22.06 8.22
CA ARG A 175 -1.35 -21.03 9.23
C ARG A 175 -0.26 -20.05 8.81
N GLN A 176 0.77 -20.54 8.11
CA GLN A 176 1.82 -19.66 7.56
C GLN A 176 1.28 -18.77 6.45
N LEU A 177 0.41 -19.32 5.58
CA LEU A 177 -0.26 -18.58 4.51
C LEU A 177 -1.20 -17.51 5.07
N GLU A 178 -2.06 -17.84 6.03
CA GLU A 178 -2.95 -16.90 6.73
C GLU A 178 -2.16 -15.69 7.26
N ARG A 179 -1.13 -15.96 8.08
CA ARG A 179 -0.29 -14.92 8.66
C ARG A 179 0.40 -14.08 7.58
N TYR A 180 0.94 -14.72 6.55
CA TYR A 180 1.59 -14.01 5.45
C TYR A 180 0.60 -13.09 4.72
N LEU A 181 -0.58 -13.60 4.36
CA LEU A 181 -1.61 -12.84 3.65
C LEU A 181 -2.07 -11.66 4.49
N ILE A 182 -2.48 -11.89 5.75
CA ILE A 182 -2.93 -10.82 6.66
C ILE A 182 -1.88 -9.72 6.77
N LEU A 183 -0.62 -10.08 7.06
CA LEU A 183 0.45 -9.09 7.21
C LEU A 183 0.73 -8.34 5.90
N SER A 184 0.79 -9.06 4.78
CA SER A 184 1.12 -8.46 3.48
C SER A 184 0.04 -7.48 3.00
N VAL A 185 -1.23 -7.84 3.17
CA VAL A 185 -2.38 -7.00 2.81
C VAL A 185 -2.49 -5.81 3.75
N LEU A 186 -2.40 -6.04 5.07
CA LEU A 186 -2.45 -4.97 6.07
C LEU A 186 -1.33 -3.95 5.87
N ASP A 187 -0.08 -4.40 5.67
CA ASP A 187 1.06 -3.50 5.46
C ASP A 187 0.94 -2.70 4.15
N ALA A 188 0.28 -3.25 3.12
CA ALA A 188 0.00 -2.54 1.86
C ALA A 188 -1.10 -1.49 2.05
N GLN A 189 -2.27 -1.89 2.56
CA GLN A 189 -3.41 -1.00 2.78
C GLN A 189 -3.08 0.13 3.77
N TRP A 190 -2.27 -0.14 4.80
CA TRP A 190 -1.82 0.88 5.74
C TRP A 190 -0.95 1.97 5.09
N LYS A 191 -0.09 1.60 4.13
CA LYS A 191 0.71 2.59 3.38
C LYS A 191 -0.17 3.49 2.53
N ASP A 192 -1.14 2.91 1.83
CA ASP A 192 -2.08 3.65 1.00
C ASP A 192 -2.96 4.58 1.86
N HIS A 193 -3.37 4.11 3.05
CA HIS A 193 -4.10 4.92 4.03
C HIS A 193 -3.29 6.10 4.56
N LEU A 194 -2.00 5.89 4.89
CA LEU A 194 -1.14 6.99 5.31
C LEU A 194 -1.00 8.07 4.23
N LEU A 195 -0.91 7.67 2.96
CA LEU A 195 -0.92 8.62 1.84
C LEU A 195 -2.26 9.34 1.72
N ALA A 196 -3.38 8.63 1.88
CA ALA A 196 -4.72 9.22 1.86
C ALA A 196 -4.91 10.25 3.00
N LEU A 197 -4.39 9.97 4.20
CA LEU A 197 -4.44 10.90 5.32
C LEU A 197 -3.59 12.15 5.09
N ASP A 198 -2.45 12.02 4.43
CA ASP A 198 -1.62 13.17 4.06
C ASP A 198 -2.37 14.10 3.11
N HIS A 199 -2.96 13.55 2.04
CA HIS A 199 -3.81 14.32 1.12
C HIS A 199 -5.04 14.94 1.81
N LEU A 200 -5.68 14.19 2.73
CA LEU A 200 -6.81 14.71 3.51
C LEU A 200 -6.37 15.91 4.36
N LYS A 201 -5.22 15.81 5.03
CA LYS A 201 -4.67 16.88 5.88
C LYS A 201 -4.34 18.13 5.07
N GLU A 202 -3.83 17.99 3.85
CA GLU A 202 -3.57 19.13 2.95
C GLU A 202 -4.88 19.79 2.46
N GLY A 203 -5.91 19.00 2.17
CA GLY A 203 -7.19 19.48 1.65
C GLY A 203 -8.15 20.05 2.70
N ILE A 204 -8.04 19.63 3.97
CA ILE A 204 -9.03 19.92 5.02
C ILE A 204 -9.20 21.41 5.31
N GLY A 205 -8.16 22.21 5.08
CA GLY A 205 -8.20 23.66 5.29
C GLY A 205 -9.29 24.36 4.47
N MET A 206 -9.69 23.79 3.33
CA MET A 206 -10.78 24.32 2.50
C MET A 206 -12.17 24.17 3.16
N ARG A 207 -12.34 23.26 4.13
CA ARG A 207 -13.62 23.10 4.84
C ARG A 207 -13.92 24.22 5.83
N ALA A 208 -12.89 24.95 6.28
CA ALA A 208 -13.06 26.13 7.12
C ALA A 208 -13.93 27.21 6.45
N TYR A 209 -13.94 27.29 5.11
CA TYR A 209 -14.79 28.21 4.36
C TYR A 209 -16.29 27.89 4.51
N GLY A 210 -16.65 26.65 4.85
CA GLY A 210 -18.02 26.21 5.10
C GLY A 210 -18.50 26.39 6.55
N GLN A 211 -17.77 27.16 7.38
CA GLN A 211 -18.04 27.35 8.82
C GLN A 211 -18.02 26.05 9.64
N ARG A 212 -17.33 25.00 9.15
CA ARG A 212 -17.07 23.78 9.91
C ARG A 212 -15.67 23.81 10.49
N ASP A 213 -15.52 23.19 11.66
CA ASP A 213 -14.21 23.02 12.29
C ASP A 213 -13.39 21.97 11.51
N PRO A 214 -12.24 22.35 10.92
CA PRO A 214 -11.41 21.43 10.13
C PRO A 214 -10.92 20.21 10.91
N LEU A 215 -10.62 20.36 12.21
CA LEU A 215 -10.14 19.25 13.03
C LEU A 215 -11.24 18.21 13.26
N VAL A 216 -12.48 18.66 13.43
CA VAL A 216 -13.63 17.76 13.60
C VAL A 216 -13.89 16.99 12.30
N GLU A 217 -13.89 17.69 11.15
CA GLU A 217 -14.09 17.04 9.86
C GLU A 217 -12.92 16.09 9.54
N TYR A 218 -11.67 16.46 9.86
CA TYR A 218 -10.50 15.58 9.71
C TYR A 218 -10.66 14.31 10.53
N LYS A 219 -11.05 14.42 11.81
CA LYS A 219 -11.26 13.26 12.68
C LYS A 219 -12.32 12.31 12.13
N ARG A 220 -13.43 12.85 11.63
CA ARG A 220 -14.52 12.07 11.05
C ARG A 220 -14.06 11.34 9.79
N GLU A 221 -13.54 12.07 8.80
CA GLU A 221 -13.18 11.46 7.52
C GLU A 221 -11.97 10.55 7.61
N SER A 222 -11.01 10.88 8.48
CA SER A 222 -9.89 9.98 8.78
C SER A 222 -10.38 8.66 9.39
N PHE A 223 -11.42 8.71 10.23
CA PHE A 223 -12.04 7.50 10.78
C PHE A 223 -12.79 6.70 9.71
N ASP A 224 -13.57 7.36 8.86
CA ASP A 224 -14.29 6.71 7.75
C ASP A 224 -13.28 6.01 6.80
N LEU A 225 -12.23 6.71 6.37
CA LEU A 225 -11.14 6.12 5.56
C LEU A 225 -10.46 4.92 6.24
N PHE A 226 -10.30 4.99 7.57
CA PHE A 226 -9.70 3.91 8.35
C PHE A 226 -10.61 2.68 8.42
N GLN A 227 -11.92 2.85 8.60
CA GLN A 227 -12.88 1.75 8.57
C GLN A 227 -12.91 1.09 7.19
N GLU A 228 -13.02 1.90 6.12
CA GLU A 228 -12.98 1.37 4.74
C GLU A 228 -11.66 0.65 4.45
N MET A 229 -10.52 1.13 4.98
CA MET A 229 -9.24 0.43 4.87
C MET A 229 -9.29 -0.94 5.55
N MET A 230 -9.81 -1.01 6.77
CA MET A 230 -9.90 -2.27 7.52
C MET A 230 -10.84 -3.27 6.83
N GLU A 231 -11.98 -2.82 6.31
CA GLU A 231 -12.90 -3.65 5.51
C GLU A 231 -12.21 -4.19 4.26
N ARG A 232 -11.49 -3.34 3.50
CA ARG A 232 -10.70 -3.79 2.34
C ARG A 232 -9.63 -4.82 2.71
N VAL A 233 -9.00 -4.68 3.89
CA VAL A 233 -8.03 -5.67 4.38
C VAL A 233 -8.72 -7.01 4.62
N GLU A 234 -9.87 -7.01 5.30
CA GLU A 234 -10.65 -8.23 5.57
C GLU A 234 -11.08 -8.90 4.26
N ASP A 235 -11.70 -8.15 3.34
CA ASP A 235 -12.17 -8.65 2.05
C ASP A 235 -11.04 -9.27 1.22
N GLN A 236 -9.90 -8.58 1.10
CA GLN A 236 -8.77 -9.05 0.31
C GLN A 236 -8.13 -10.30 0.92
N VAL A 237 -7.99 -10.36 2.26
CA VAL A 237 -7.44 -11.54 2.92
C VAL A 237 -8.36 -12.74 2.73
N VAL A 238 -9.67 -12.58 2.96
CA VAL A 238 -10.65 -13.66 2.77
C VAL A 238 -10.61 -14.12 1.31
N GLN A 239 -10.72 -13.21 0.35
CA GLN A 239 -10.71 -13.56 -1.07
C GLN A 239 -9.43 -14.32 -1.46
N TYR A 240 -8.25 -13.85 -1.05
CA TYR A 240 -7.00 -14.52 -1.37
C TYR A 240 -6.90 -15.90 -0.72
N LEU A 241 -7.26 -16.01 0.56
CA LEU A 241 -7.15 -17.28 1.28
C LEU A 241 -8.07 -18.35 0.69
N TYR A 242 -9.30 -17.99 0.29
CA TYR A 242 -10.26 -18.92 -0.29
C TYR A 242 -9.92 -19.32 -1.74
N ARG A 243 -9.22 -18.45 -2.48
CA ARG A 243 -8.86 -18.67 -3.89
C ARG A 243 -7.46 -19.27 -4.10
N VAL A 244 -6.62 -19.36 -3.08
CA VAL A 244 -5.29 -19.95 -3.23
C VAL A 244 -5.40 -21.40 -3.70
N GLU A 245 -4.96 -21.65 -4.93
CA GLU A 245 -4.74 -22.98 -5.47
C GLU A 245 -3.27 -23.38 -5.27
N LEU A 246 -3.05 -24.59 -4.76
CA LEU A 246 -1.71 -25.16 -4.71
C LEU A 246 -1.31 -25.56 -6.13
N VAL A 247 -0.43 -24.77 -6.75
CA VAL A 247 0.36 -25.28 -7.87
C VAL A 247 1.32 -26.30 -7.28
N GLN A 248 0.93 -27.57 -7.29
CA GLN A 248 1.89 -28.65 -7.04
C GLN A 248 2.98 -28.53 -8.10
N GLN A 249 4.13 -27.99 -7.73
CA GLN A 249 5.31 -28.10 -8.57
C GLN A 249 5.58 -29.60 -8.69
N ALA A 250 5.37 -30.16 -9.89
CA ALA A 250 5.95 -31.45 -10.24
C ALA A 250 7.44 -31.41 -9.82
N PRO A 251 7.99 -32.48 -9.23
CA PRO A 251 9.36 -32.47 -8.74
C PRO A 251 10.33 -32.44 -9.93
N GLU A 252 10.50 -31.29 -10.58
CA GLU A 252 11.45 -31.10 -11.66
C GLU A 252 12.69 -30.36 -11.13
N HIS A 253 13.69 -31.18 -10.79
CA HIS A 253 15.11 -30.91 -11.01
C HIS A 253 15.66 -29.51 -10.62
N ARG A 254 15.34 -29.00 -9.43
CA ARG A 254 15.99 -27.76 -8.93
C ARG A 254 17.43 -27.93 -8.41
N HIS A 255 18.02 -29.13 -8.52
CA HIS A 255 19.39 -29.40 -8.09
C HIS A 255 20.48 -29.31 -9.18
N ARG A 256 20.18 -28.95 -10.43
CA ARG A 256 21.22 -28.94 -11.49
C ARG A 256 21.87 -27.59 -11.78
N GLN A 257 21.33 -26.46 -11.29
CA GLN A 257 21.88 -25.13 -11.62
C GLN A 257 22.90 -24.60 -10.62
N VAL A 258 22.97 -25.15 -9.40
CA VAL A 258 23.93 -24.68 -8.38
C VAL A 258 25.33 -25.27 -8.62
N ALA A 259 25.41 -26.56 -8.97
CA ALA A 259 26.67 -27.24 -9.25
C ALA A 259 27.44 -26.69 -10.47
N HIS A 260 26.72 -26.11 -11.45
CA HIS A 260 27.36 -25.60 -12.66
C HIS A 260 28.00 -24.20 -12.48
N ARG A 261 27.65 -23.50 -11.39
CA ARG A 261 28.17 -22.15 -11.07
C ARG A 261 29.44 -22.21 -10.22
N GLU A 262 29.57 -23.21 -9.35
CA GLU A 262 30.80 -23.43 -8.56
C GLU A 262 31.95 -23.92 -9.43
N GLN A 263 31.72 -24.85 -10.36
CA GLN A 263 32.77 -25.35 -11.27
C GLN A 263 33.30 -24.30 -12.26
N LYS A 264 32.47 -23.30 -12.63
CA LYS A 264 32.92 -22.20 -13.51
C LYS A 264 33.69 -21.11 -12.76
N ALA A 265 33.49 -20.97 -11.45
CA ALA A 265 34.23 -20.01 -10.63
C ALA A 265 35.66 -20.52 -10.34
N GLU A 266 35.84 -21.82 -10.13
CA GLU A 266 37.17 -22.42 -9.91
C GLU A 266 38.02 -22.50 -11.20
N ALA A 267 37.39 -22.71 -12.36
CA ALA A 267 38.10 -22.76 -13.64
C ALA A 267 38.56 -21.38 -14.18
N SER A 268 38.03 -20.28 -13.65
CA SER A 268 38.39 -18.91 -14.09
C SER A 268 39.53 -18.29 -13.26
N GLY A 269 39.98 -18.94 -12.19
CA GLY A 269 41.02 -18.44 -11.28
C GLY A 269 42.46 -18.89 -11.59
N LEU A 270 42.67 -19.76 -12.59
CA LEU A 270 43.98 -20.42 -12.83
C LEU A 270 44.50 -20.31 -14.28
N ALA A 271 43.89 -19.49 -15.14
CA ALA A 271 44.33 -19.33 -16.54
C ALA A 271 45.19 -18.07 -16.74
N GLY A 272 46.33 -18.01 -16.05
CA GLY A 272 47.48 -17.20 -16.44
C GLY A 272 48.51 -18.08 -17.15
N GLU A 273 49.07 -17.57 -18.24
CA GLU A 273 50.16 -18.13 -19.07
C GLU A 273 49.77 -18.98 -20.29
N ARG A 274 50.10 -18.42 -21.46
CA ARG A 274 50.06 -19.02 -22.80
C ARG A 274 51.32 -19.86 -23.05
N LYS A 275 51.18 -20.95 -23.82
CA LYS A 275 52.12 -21.35 -24.89
C LYS A 275 51.43 -22.24 -25.94
N GLU A 276 51.74 -21.98 -27.20
CA GLU A 276 51.46 -22.78 -28.42
C GLU A 276 52.23 -24.15 -28.34
N ALA A 277 51.98 -25.25 -29.06
CA ALA A 277 51.28 -25.54 -30.31
C ALA A 277 51.07 -27.09 -30.49
N GLN A 278 50.25 -27.46 -31.49
CA GLN A 278 50.32 -28.64 -32.40
C GLN A 278 49.60 -30.00 -32.12
N HIS A 279 48.65 -30.26 -33.04
CA HIS A 279 48.22 -31.50 -33.74
C HIS A 279 47.27 -32.56 -33.12
N SER A 280 46.15 -32.71 -33.84
CA SER A 280 44.97 -33.63 -33.85
C SER A 280 45.28 -35.15 -33.85
N PRO A 281 44.30 -36.09 -33.77
CA PRO A 281 42.84 -35.98 -34.06
C PRO A 281 41.85 -36.74 -33.15
N GLY A 282 40.55 -36.39 -33.20
CA GLY A 282 39.47 -37.32 -32.81
C GLY A 282 38.22 -36.74 -32.15
N SER A 283 37.16 -36.60 -32.95
CA SER A 283 35.73 -36.61 -32.61
C SER A 283 35.01 -35.32 -32.13
N THR A 284 34.15 -34.84 -33.04
CA THR A 284 32.86 -34.15 -32.85
C THR A 284 32.82 -32.81 -32.10
N THR A 285 33.12 -31.75 -32.84
CA THR A 285 32.75 -30.36 -32.51
C THR A 285 31.25 -30.11 -32.70
N PRO A 286 30.59 -29.34 -31.81
CA PRO A 286 29.22 -28.89 -32.00
C PRO A 286 29.17 -27.81 -33.09
N THR A 287 28.27 -27.98 -34.05
CA THR A 287 28.02 -27.06 -35.16
C THR A 287 27.51 -25.73 -34.62
N THR A 288 28.35 -24.70 -34.62
CA THR A 288 27.91 -23.31 -34.45
C THR A 288 27.17 -22.91 -35.72
N VAL A 289 25.88 -22.62 -35.60
CA VAL A 289 25.07 -22.06 -36.70
C VAL A 289 25.65 -20.69 -37.05
N ARG A 290 26.53 -20.64 -38.06
CA ARG A 290 26.88 -19.38 -38.74
C ARG A 290 25.65 -18.91 -39.50
N ARG A 291 25.05 -17.80 -39.06
CA ARG A 291 23.99 -17.13 -39.84
C ARG A 291 24.58 -16.74 -41.19
N SER A 292 23.93 -17.20 -42.26
CA SER A 292 24.28 -16.89 -43.65
C SER A 292 23.97 -15.45 -44.06
N THR A 293 23.31 -14.68 -43.19
CA THR A 293 22.94 -13.29 -43.43
C THR A 293 23.45 -12.37 -42.31
N PRO A 294 24.00 -11.19 -42.65
CA PRO A 294 24.40 -10.20 -41.65
C PRO A 294 23.21 -9.81 -40.77
N LYS A 295 23.46 -9.58 -39.48
CA LYS A 295 22.45 -9.13 -38.52
C LYS A 295 21.96 -7.74 -38.94
N VAL A 296 20.79 -7.67 -39.56
CA VAL A 296 20.17 -6.41 -39.97
C VAL A 296 19.88 -5.56 -38.72
N GLY A 297 20.45 -4.36 -38.67
CA GLY A 297 20.24 -3.42 -37.58
C GLY A 297 18.81 -2.86 -37.59
N ARG A 298 18.30 -2.48 -36.42
CA ARG A 298 16.92 -1.98 -36.22
C ARG A 298 16.55 -0.81 -37.15
N ASN A 299 17.53 -0.02 -37.61
CA ASN A 299 17.33 1.14 -38.50
C ASN A 299 17.77 0.89 -39.96
N ASP A 300 18.30 -0.28 -40.30
CA ASP A 300 18.77 -0.60 -41.65
C ASP A 300 17.60 -0.86 -42.62
N PRO A 301 17.82 -0.76 -43.94
CA PRO A 301 16.81 -1.14 -44.93
C PRO A 301 16.34 -2.58 -44.71
N CYS A 302 15.03 -2.80 -44.75
CA CYS A 302 14.45 -4.11 -44.51
C CYS A 302 14.76 -5.06 -45.68
N PRO A 303 15.25 -6.28 -45.43
CA PRO A 303 15.69 -7.21 -46.47
C PRO A 303 14.56 -7.75 -47.37
N CYS A 304 13.30 -7.47 -47.06
CA CYS A 304 12.15 -7.81 -47.92
C CYS A 304 12.01 -6.90 -49.16
N GLY A 305 12.91 -5.92 -49.36
CA GLY A 305 12.87 -5.02 -50.52
C GLY A 305 11.81 -3.91 -50.44
N SER A 306 11.12 -3.75 -49.31
CA SER A 306 10.04 -2.76 -49.14
C SER A 306 10.47 -1.29 -49.10
N GLY A 307 11.78 -1.01 -49.13
CA GLY A 307 12.35 0.35 -48.99
C GLY A 307 12.20 0.98 -47.58
N LYS A 308 11.55 0.30 -46.63
CA LYS A 308 11.35 0.78 -45.24
C LYS A 308 12.47 0.31 -44.31
N LYS A 309 12.71 1.05 -43.20
CA LYS A 309 13.63 0.62 -42.12
C LYS A 309 13.09 -0.62 -41.39
N TYR A 310 13.96 -1.54 -40.97
CA TYR A 310 13.59 -2.84 -40.37
C TYR A 310 12.54 -2.73 -39.25
N LYS A 311 12.73 -1.80 -38.29
CA LYS A 311 11.78 -1.56 -37.18
C LYS A 311 10.37 -1.12 -37.59
N LYS A 312 10.19 -0.64 -38.81
CA LYS A 312 8.89 -0.20 -39.36
C LYS A 312 8.29 -1.23 -40.34
N CYS A 313 8.89 -2.41 -40.43
CA CYS A 313 8.47 -3.51 -41.27
C CYS A 313 8.53 -4.79 -40.42
N HIS A 314 9.45 -5.71 -40.70
CA HIS A 314 9.56 -7.00 -39.99
C HIS A 314 10.01 -6.91 -38.52
N GLY A 315 10.46 -5.72 -38.08
CA GLY A 315 10.80 -5.43 -36.69
C GLY A 315 9.77 -4.56 -35.95
N ALA A 316 8.60 -4.31 -36.55
CA ALA A 316 7.46 -3.68 -35.87
C ALA A 316 6.70 -4.79 -35.11
N GLY A 317 6.48 -4.60 -33.81
CA GLY A 317 5.98 -5.63 -32.89
C GLY A 317 4.50 -5.96 -33.01
N ASP A 318 3.91 -5.91 -34.21
CA ASP A 318 2.53 -6.32 -34.46
C ASP A 318 2.50 -7.35 -35.60
N GLY A 319 2.21 -8.60 -35.25
CA GLY A 319 2.32 -9.78 -36.11
C GLY A 319 1.30 -9.85 -37.23
N THR A 320 1.56 -9.15 -38.34
CA THR A 320 0.92 -9.44 -39.63
C THR A 320 1.97 -9.46 -40.74
N ALA A 321 2.34 -10.67 -41.15
CA ALA A 321 3.12 -10.88 -42.37
C ALA A 321 2.23 -10.60 -43.59
N PRO A 322 2.65 -9.79 -44.57
CA PRO A 322 2.00 -9.77 -45.87
C PRO A 322 2.39 -11.04 -46.65
N SER A 323 1.44 -11.56 -47.43
CA SER A 323 1.52 -12.80 -48.22
C SER A 323 2.73 -12.89 -49.16
#